data_AF-A0A3B0YWQ4-F1
#
_entry.id   AF-A0A3B0YWQ4-F1
#
_cell.length_a   1.000
_cell.length_b   1.000
_cell.length_c   1.000
_cell.angle_alpha   90.00
_cell.angle_beta   90.00
_cell.angle_gamma   90.00
#
_symmetry.space_group_name_H-M   'P 1'
#
loop_
_entity.id
_entity.type
_entity.pdbx_description
1 polymer ?
#
loop_
_entity_poly.entity_id
_entity_poly.type
_entity_poly.pdbx_seq_one_letter_code
_entity_poly.pdbx_strand_id
1 'polypeptide(L)'
;MNVYFTDYFGVSIEDLETHGAFNVSLINDLPVFIDPFLLFNSEKSEYQALHEKIIEYITFLRQMSESGTISKGLISHWFLFPEVRQNWLGFSKAGNGGSGLGAKFASALNSNLSTIFTDFGSEQVTQGSHLEKLCLVKDGVGKDSISDFTTNLIKGYLCEYTQGFANRYLDISRAKAVMVPHAEFSYKTRRWLGKKFTLPFIDGDYVLLTPKDILTKDDAWINKHDIVGDFDGILESIPNVELRAQINEYFLRRIPEDAKQREINEAISKTLRRFPELIDHYIRLKEDTGVQATALSKQKVRETEVVFIRQVSKLIEELRNESSFYSSADDTHEEAYKRVQYLKQVIENNDGYRIFYVKGQPIKREADLQLMFRLTWYASEDDVNAEVNNGRGPVDYKISRGSKDSTLVEFKLASNSKLKQNLAKQVEVYKAANQTKKAIKVILYFSESELAKLLKIMNELELKEGKELVLIDAQATNKPSGSNAK
;
A
#
# COMPACT_ATOMS: atom_id res chain seq x y z
N MET A 1 12.45 10.59 20.87
CA MET A 1 11.89 11.02 19.58
C MET A 1 11.28 9.78 18.99
N ASN A 2 9.97 9.83 18.73
CA ASN A 2 9.17 8.62 18.66
C ASN A 2 8.50 8.53 17.30
N VAL A 3 8.88 7.57 16.46
CA VAL A 3 8.29 7.37 15.13
C VAL A 3 7.33 6.21 15.14
N TYR A 4 7.78 5.11 15.70
CA TYR A 4 7.05 3.86 15.69
C TYR A 4 6.28 3.65 16.98
N PHE A 5 5.33 2.72 16.93
CA PHE A 5 4.57 2.27 18.08
C PHE A 5 5.49 1.96 19.28
N THR A 6 6.59 1.24 19.09
CA THR A 6 7.55 0.93 20.16
C THR A 6 8.08 2.18 20.86
N ASP A 7 8.43 3.20 20.08
CA ASP A 7 9.05 4.42 20.61
C ASP A 7 8.03 5.24 21.39
N TYR A 8 6.81 5.36 20.87
CA TYR A 8 5.75 6.08 21.53
C TYR A 8 5.36 5.40 22.82
N PHE A 9 5.15 4.08 22.80
CA PHE A 9 4.62 3.35 23.94
C PHE A 9 5.68 2.87 24.92
N GLY A 10 6.97 3.09 24.63
CA GLY A 10 8.08 2.75 25.51
C GLY A 10 8.25 1.24 25.70
N VAL A 11 7.87 0.45 24.70
CA VAL A 11 7.96 -1.03 24.72
C VAL A 11 9.14 -1.51 23.88
N SER A 12 9.69 -2.66 24.26
CA SER A 12 10.81 -3.24 23.52
C SER A 12 10.36 -3.77 22.15
N ILE A 13 11.27 -3.71 21.17
CA ILE A 13 11.04 -4.34 19.86
C ILE A 13 10.86 -5.85 20.03
N GLU A 14 11.59 -6.48 20.97
CA GLU A 14 11.52 -7.91 21.23
C GLU A 14 10.13 -8.36 21.74
N ASP A 15 9.49 -7.57 22.60
CA ASP A 15 8.12 -7.84 23.07
C ASP A 15 7.12 -7.77 21.90
N LEU A 16 7.26 -6.77 21.03
CA LEU A 16 6.41 -6.62 19.86
C LEU A 16 6.61 -7.75 18.84
N GLU A 17 7.85 -8.13 18.59
CA GLU A 17 8.23 -9.27 17.74
C GLU A 17 7.69 -10.60 18.28
N THR A 18 7.81 -10.82 19.59
CA THR A 18 7.29 -12.02 20.28
C THR A 18 5.77 -12.11 20.19
N HIS A 19 5.08 -10.96 20.29
CA HIS A 19 3.63 -10.88 20.06
C HIS A 19 3.26 -11.06 18.58
N GLY A 20 4.21 -10.91 17.67
CA GLY A 20 4.04 -11.06 16.21
C GLY A 20 3.43 -9.85 15.53
N ALA A 21 3.48 -8.66 16.14
CA ALA A 21 2.85 -7.45 15.63
C ALA A 21 3.78 -6.65 14.71
N PHE A 22 3.21 -6.00 13.71
CA PHE A 22 3.93 -5.06 12.84
C PHE A 22 4.16 -3.73 13.58
N ASN A 23 5.39 -3.22 13.56
CA ASN A 23 5.74 -1.96 14.22
C ASN A 23 5.32 -0.75 13.36
N VAL A 24 4.07 -0.32 13.52
CA VAL A 24 3.50 0.77 12.72
C VAL A 24 4.16 2.12 13.00
N SER A 25 4.22 2.97 11.98
CA SER A 25 4.57 4.40 12.13
C SER A 25 3.34 5.16 12.59
N LEU A 26 3.46 6.02 13.62
CA LEU A 26 2.35 6.85 14.11
C LEU A 26 2.46 8.29 13.58
N ILE A 27 2.97 8.45 12.36
CA ILE A 27 3.18 9.74 11.67
C ILE A 27 2.60 9.73 10.27
N ASN A 28 2.76 8.61 9.59
CA ASN A 28 2.27 8.33 8.26
C ASN A 28 2.00 6.82 8.16
N ASP A 29 1.16 6.41 7.24
CA ASP A 29 0.94 4.99 7.01
C ASP A 29 2.20 4.31 6.47
N LEU A 30 2.32 3.01 6.72
CA LEU A 30 3.27 2.15 6.02
C LEU A 30 2.55 1.32 4.96
N PRO A 31 3.15 1.10 3.77
CA PRO A 31 2.49 0.55 2.59
C PRO A 31 2.38 -0.98 2.66
N VAL A 32 1.78 -1.47 3.74
CA VAL A 32 1.40 -2.86 3.95
C VAL A 32 -0.12 -2.95 4.12
N PHE A 33 -0.68 -4.11 3.79
CA PHE A 33 -2.10 -4.34 3.60
C PHE A 33 -2.47 -5.70 4.16
N ILE A 34 -3.67 -5.84 4.72
CA ILE A 34 -4.19 -7.13 5.16
C ILE A 34 -4.67 -7.90 3.93
N ASP A 35 -4.19 -9.14 3.76
CA ASP A 35 -4.58 -10.03 2.68
C ASP A 35 -5.47 -11.18 3.23
N PRO A 36 -6.78 -11.23 2.89
CA PRO A 36 -7.68 -12.25 3.41
C PRO A 36 -7.28 -13.67 2.98
N PHE A 37 -6.57 -13.85 1.86
CA PHE A 37 -6.02 -15.14 1.46
C PHE A 37 -5.04 -15.69 2.51
N LEU A 38 -4.30 -14.82 3.22
CA LEU A 38 -3.40 -15.25 4.29
C LEU A 38 -4.16 -15.74 5.53
N LEU A 39 -5.41 -15.31 5.73
CA LEU A 39 -6.29 -15.88 6.75
C LEU A 39 -6.76 -17.27 6.33
N PHE A 40 -7.20 -17.41 5.08
CA PHE A 40 -7.63 -18.69 4.49
C PHE A 40 -6.52 -19.75 4.54
N ASN A 41 -5.33 -19.41 4.04
CA ASN A 41 -4.21 -20.33 3.92
C ASN A 41 -3.43 -20.53 5.25
N SER A 42 -3.88 -19.94 6.35
CA SER A 42 -3.22 -20.09 7.64
C SER A 42 -3.45 -21.46 8.26
N GLU A 43 -2.46 -21.97 8.99
CA GLU A 43 -2.62 -23.15 9.87
C GLU A 43 -3.32 -22.79 11.19
N LYS A 44 -3.46 -21.50 11.52
CA LYS A 44 -4.11 -21.04 12.75
C LYS A 44 -5.62 -21.14 12.62
N SER A 45 -6.25 -21.94 13.47
CA SER A 45 -7.71 -22.08 13.52
C SER A 45 -8.43 -20.76 13.77
N GLU A 46 -7.82 -19.85 14.55
CA GLU A 46 -8.34 -18.50 14.76
C GLU A 46 -8.44 -17.70 13.46
N TYR A 47 -7.48 -17.84 12.53
CA TYR A 47 -7.47 -17.10 11.27
C TYR A 47 -8.45 -17.71 10.27
N GLN A 48 -8.53 -19.04 10.22
CA GLN A 48 -9.54 -19.74 9.43
C GLN A 48 -10.96 -19.34 9.86
N ALA A 49 -11.21 -19.23 11.18
CA ALA A 49 -12.49 -18.74 11.70
C ALA A 49 -12.76 -17.26 11.34
N LEU A 50 -11.73 -16.42 11.26
CA LEU A 50 -11.89 -15.04 10.77
C LEU A 50 -12.25 -15.02 9.28
N HIS A 51 -11.59 -15.86 8.49
CA HIS A 51 -11.92 -16.02 7.07
C HIS A 51 -13.37 -16.50 6.89
N GLU A 52 -13.81 -17.52 7.62
CA GLU A 52 -15.19 -18.01 7.60
C GLU A 52 -16.21 -16.91 7.94
N LYS A 53 -15.92 -16.06 8.95
CA LYS A 53 -16.78 -14.91 9.29
C LYS A 53 -16.85 -13.87 8.17
N ILE A 54 -15.75 -13.65 7.45
CA ILE A 54 -15.74 -12.79 6.26
C ILE A 54 -16.70 -13.35 5.21
N ILE A 55 -16.60 -14.66 4.93
CA ILE A 55 -17.48 -15.33 3.96
C ILE A 55 -18.94 -15.28 4.41
N GLU A 56 -19.23 -15.59 5.67
CA GLU A 56 -20.59 -15.52 6.25
C GLU A 56 -21.22 -14.14 6.05
N TYR A 57 -20.45 -13.07 6.27
CA TYR A 57 -20.93 -11.71 6.08
C TYR A 57 -21.21 -11.39 4.61
N ILE A 58 -20.34 -11.80 3.67
CA ILE A 58 -20.56 -11.57 2.25
C ILE A 58 -21.75 -12.40 1.74
N THR A 59 -21.92 -13.63 2.21
CA THR A 59 -23.10 -14.46 1.93
C THR A 59 -24.36 -13.79 2.44
N PHE A 60 -24.33 -13.18 3.63
CA PHE A 60 -25.44 -12.36 4.12
C PHE A 60 -25.73 -11.17 3.18
N LEU A 61 -24.72 -10.43 2.75
CA LEU A 61 -24.90 -9.32 1.80
C LEU A 61 -25.54 -9.80 0.49
N ARG A 62 -25.07 -10.94 -0.04
CA ARG A 62 -25.60 -11.56 -1.26
C ARG A 62 -27.07 -11.92 -1.09
N GLN A 63 -27.45 -12.59 0.00
CA GLN A 63 -28.85 -12.92 0.28
C GLN A 63 -29.73 -11.66 0.36
N MET A 64 -29.23 -10.58 0.95
CA MET A 64 -29.95 -9.31 0.98
C MET A 64 -30.09 -8.71 -0.44
N SER A 65 -29.06 -8.80 -1.29
CA SER A 65 -29.11 -8.35 -2.69
C SER A 65 -30.09 -9.15 -3.54
N GLU A 66 -30.18 -10.47 -3.32
CA GLU A 66 -31.13 -11.35 -4.03
C GLU A 66 -32.59 -11.11 -3.60
N SER A 67 -32.81 -10.70 -2.35
CA SER A 67 -34.16 -10.47 -1.80
C SER A 67 -34.91 -9.26 -2.40
N GLY A 68 -34.26 -8.48 -3.26
CA GLY A 68 -34.85 -7.38 -4.01
C GLY A 68 -34.19 -6.03 -3.74
N THR A 69 -34.92 -4.94 -3.96
CA THR A 69 -34.37 -3.59 -3.82
C THR A 69 -34.08 -3.24 -2.36
N ILE A 70 -32.80 -3.11 -2.03
CA ILE A 70 -32.34 -2.65 -0.72
C ILE A 70 -32.51 -1.13 -0.62
N SER A 71 -33.07 -0.64 0.50
CA SER A 71 -33.19 0.80 0.74
C SER A 71 -31.82 1.48 0.85
N LYS A 72 -31.73 2.77 0.51
CA LYS A 72 -30.47 3.53 0.59
C LYS A 72 -29.84 3.47 2.00
N GLY A 73 -30.66 3.55 3.05
CA GLY A 73 -30.18 3.46 4.43
C GLY A 73 -29.57 2.09 4.77
N LEU A 74 -30.14 1.01 4.25
CA LEU A 74 -29.60 -0.34 4.43
C LEU A 74 -28.34 -0.57 3.58
N ILE A 75 -28.26 0.00 2.37
CA ILE A 75 -27.01 0.02 1.58
C ILE A 75 -25.91 0.72 2.38
N SER A 76 -26.19 1.90 2.94
CA SER A 76 -25.23 2.61 3.79
C SER A 76 -24.87 1.85 5.06
N HIS A 77 -25.76 1.00 5.59
CA HIS A 77 -25.49 0.26 6.83
C HIS A 77 -24.71 -1.05 6.61
N TRP A 78 -24.99 -1.76 5.52
CA TRP A 78 -24.42 -3.10 5.27
C TRP A 78 -23.27 -3.11 4.26
N PHE A 79 -23.25 -2.19 3.29
CA PHE A 79 -22.30 -2.20 2.18
C PHE A 79 -21.26 -1.09 2.22
N LEU A 80 -21.34 -0.19 3.20
CA LEU A 80 -20.37 0.89 3.38
C LEU A 80 -19.36 0.48 4.46
N PHE A 81 -18.08 0.48 4.11
CA PHE A 81 -17.00 0.13 5.02
C PHE A 81 -16.05 1.33 5.13
N PRO A 82 -16.13 2.09 6.24
CA PRO A 82 -15.21 3.20 6.45
C PRO A 82 -13.79 2.67 6.64
N GLU A 83 -12.80 3.45 6.26
CA GLU A 83 -11.40 3.13 6.53
C GLU A 83 -11.15 2.98 8.04
N VAL A 84 -10.32 2.00 8.41
CA VAL A 84 -9.92 1.76 9.81
C VAL A 84 -8.53 2.33 10.03
N ARG A 85 -8.43 3.65 10.00
CA ARG A 85 -7.18 4.41 10.16
C ARG A 85 -6.31 4.07 11.37
N GLN A 86 -6.90 3.50 12.42
CA GLN A 86 -6.16 3.18 13.66
C GLN A 86 -5.11 2.07 13.47
N ASN A 87 -5.10 1.35 12.35
CA ASN A 87 -4.05 0.38 12.04
C ASN A 87 -2.79 1.00 11.38
N TRP A 88 -2.84 2.26 10.94
CA TRP A 88 -1.72 2.99 10.29
C TRP A 88 -1.13 2.25 9.07
N LEU A 89 -1.99 1.58 8.32
CA LEU A 89 -1.66 0.82 7.13
C LEU A 89 -2.24 1.53 5.91
N GLY A 90 -1.44 1.66 4.85
CA GLY A 90 -1.88 2.35 3.64
C GLY A 90 -0.80 3.21 3.01
N PHE A 91 -1.24 4.25 2.31
CA PHE A 91 -0.37 5.15 1.54
C PHE A 91 -0.40 6.59 2.03
N SER A 92 -1.06 6.89 3.16
CA SER A 92 -1.14 8.26 3.65
C SER A 92 0.24 8.80 3.98
N LYS A 93 0.62 9.90 3.33
CA LYS A 93 1.92 10.57 3.51
C LYS A 93 1.95 11.47 4.74
N ALA A 94 0.80 11.76 5.34
CA ALA A 94 0.67 12.58 6.52
C ALA A 94 -0.56 12.15 7.32
N GLY A 95 -0.34 11.70 8.56
CA GLY A 95 -1.37 11.05 9.36
C GLY A 95 -1.73 9.67 8.81
N ASN A 96 -2.91 9.20 9.19
CA ASN A 96 -3.46 7.89 8.83
C ASN A 96 -4.81 8.01 8.11
N GLY A 97 -5.05 9.15 7.47
CA GLY A 97 -6.32 9.40 6.77
C GLY A 97 -6.24 9.01 5.31
N GLY A 98 -7.27 8.34 4.83
CA GLY A 98 -7.48 7.95 3.44
C GLY A 98 -8.96 7.95 3.05
N SER A 99 -9.25 7.23 1.98
CA SER A 99 -10.59 7.15 1.39
C SER A 99 -11.06 5.70 1.40
N GLY A 100 -11.70 5.29 2.49
CA GLY A 100 -12.27 3.94 2.61
C GLY A 100 -13.37 3.65 1.56
N LEU A 101 -14.05 2.52 1.71
CA LEU A 101 -15.01 2.02 0.73
C LEU A 101 -16.31 2.84 0.71
N GLY A 102 -16.33 3.85 -0.17
CA GLY A 102 -17.44 4.78 -0.31
C GLY A 102 -18.67 4.23 -1.06
N ALA A 103 -19.68 5.09 -1.25
CA ALA A 103 -20.97 4.71 -1.82
C ALA A 103 -20.90 4.07 -3.22
N LYS A 104 -19.92 4.47 -4.07
CA LYS A 104 -19.70 3.84 -5.38
C LYS A 104 -19.21 2.40 -5.27
N PHE A 105 -18.44 2.09 -4.22
CA PHE A 105 -18.07 0.72 -3.91
C PHE A 105 -19.30 -0.07 -3.50
N ALA A 106 -20.02 0.43 -2.48
CA ALA A 106 -21.21 -0.18 -1.92
C ALA A 106 -22.27 -0.56 -2.97
N SER A 107 -22.65 0.39 -3.84
CA SER A 107 -23.66 0.15 -4.88
C SER A 107 -23.24 -0.92 -5.89
N ALA A 108 -21.96 -0.94 -6.26
CA ALA A 108 -21.48 -1.91 -7.22
C ALA A 108 -21.30 -3.30 -6.59
N LEU A 109 -20.88 -3.38 -5.32
CA LEU A 109 -20.84 -4.64 -4.59
C LEU A 109 -22.24 -5.26 -4.57
N ASN A 110 -23.24 -4.48 -4.16
CA ASN A 110 -24.64 -4.93 -4.17
C ASN A 110 -25.10 -5.42 -5.56
N SER A 111 -24.76 -4.70 -6.64
CA SER A 111 -25.12 -5.11 -8.00
C SER A 111 -24.40 -6.38 -8.47
N ASN A 112 -23.13 -6.54 -8.10
CA ASN A 112 -22.32 -7.67 -8.55
C ASN A 112 -22.65 -8.96 -7.79
N LEU A 113 -23.02 -8.86 -6.51
CA LEU A 113 -23.43 -10.03 -5.71
C LEU A 113 -24.66 -10.74 -6.30
N SER A 114 -25.58 -10.00 -6.90
CA SER A 114 -26.77 -10.56 -7.56
C SER A 114 -26.55 -11.03 -9.01
N THR A 115 -25.37 -10.79 -9.61
CA THR A 115 -25.17 -11.02 -11.05
C THR A 115 -23.97 -11.90 -11.38
N ILE A 116 -22.80 -11.63 -10.77
CA ILE A 116 -21.54 -12.30 -11.10
C ILE A 116 -21.12 -13.27 -9.99
N PHE A 117 -21.55 -13.02 -8.75
CA PHE A 117 -21.21 -13.83 -7.58
C PHE A 117 -22.40 -14.64 -7.07
N THR A 118 -23.25 -15.12 -7.99
CA THR A 118 -24.48 -15.86 -7.66
C THR A 118 -24.22 -17.22 -7.02
N ASP A 119 -22.99 -17.70 -6.99
CA ASP A 119 -22.58 -18.93 -6.34
C ASP A 119 -21.64 -18.69 -5.14
N PHE A 120 -21.40 -17.44 -4.76
CA PHE A 120 -20.49 -17.10 -3.65
C PHE A 120 -20.95 -17.75 -2.33
N GLY A 121 -20.06 -18.48 -1.68
CA GLY A 121 -20.36 -19.32 -0.51
C GLY A 121 -20.75 -20.76 -0.85
N SER A 122 -20.78 -21.12 -2.13
CA SER A 122 -21.24 -22.41 -2.65
C SER A 122 -20.46 -22.84 -3.91
N GLU A 123 -19.28 -22.26 -4.13
CA GLU A 123 -18.40 -22.56 -5.26
C GLU A 123 -18.02 -24.06 -5.27
N GLN A 124 -17.87 -24.63 -6.48
CA GLN A 124 -17.59 -26.06 -6.65
C GLN A 124 -16.14 -26.35 -7.10
N VAL A 125 -15.48 -25.36 -7.72
CA VAL A 125 -14.12 -25.52 -8.27
C VAL A 125 -13.06 -25.18 -7.22
N THR A 126 -13.29 -24.13 -6.44
CA THR A 126 -12.39 -23.66 -5.39
C THR A 126 -12.57 -24.47 -4.10
N GLN A 127 -11.56 -24.47 -3.24
CA GLN A 127 -11.62 -25.09 -1.92
C GLN A 127 -12.41 -24.23 -0.92
N GLY A 128 -12.38 -22.90 -1.10
CA GLY A 128 -13.19 -21.95 -0.35
C GLY A 128 -13.68 -20.77 -1.19
N SER A 129 -14.50 -19.92 -0.59
CA SER A 129 -14.92 -18.64 -1.19
C SER A 129 -13.89 -17.56 -0.87
N HIS A 130 -13.63 -16.63 -1.80
CA HIS A 130 -12.58 -15.62 -1.66
C HIS A 130 -13.11 -14.21 -1.90
N LEU A 131 -12.93 -13.32 -0.94
CA LEU A 131 -13.34 -11.90 -1.03
C LEU A 131 -12.68 -11.19 -2.22
N GLU A 132 -11.47 -11.60 -2.56
CA GLU A 132 -10.62 -11.09 -3.63
C GLU A 132 -11.27 -11.27 -5.02
N LYS A 133 -12.24 -12.18 -5.17
CA LYS A 133 -13.04 -12.31 -6.40
C LYS A 133 -13.66 -10.96 -6.80
N LEU A 134 -13.98 -10.09 -5.82
CA LEU A 134 -14.46 -8.72 -6.05
C LEU A 134 -13.45 -7.84 -6.82
N CYS A 135 -12.14 -7.97 -6.52
CA CYS A 135 -11.06 -7.24 -7.19
C CYS A 135 -10.90 -7.64 -8.65
N LEU A 136 -11.19 -8.89 -8.98
CA LEU A 136 -10.99 -9.43 -10.33
C LEU A 136 -12.06 -8.91 -11.30
N VAL A 137 -13.28 -8.70 -10.79
CA VAL A 137 -14.46 -8.35 -11.60
C VAL A 137 -14.64 -6.85 -11.77
N LYS A 138 -14.32 -6.06 -10.74
CA LYS A 138 -14.64 -4.63 -10.71
C LYS A 138 -13.41 -3.73 -10.82
N ASP A 139 -13.44 -2.85 -11.82
CA ASP A 139 -12.43 -1.79 -11.97
C ASP A 139 -12.49 -0.80 -10.81
N GLY A 140 -11.31 -0.43 -10.29
CA GLY A 140 -11.19 0.50 -9.16
C GLY A 140 -11.36 -0.14 -7.78
N VAL A 141 -11.42 -1.48 -7.69
CA VAL A 141 -11.25 -2.22 -6.43
C VAL A 141 -9.86 -2.84 -6.45
N GLY A 142 -8.98 -2.37 -5.57
CA GLY A 142 -7.61 -2.87 -5.46
C GLY A 142 -7.33 -3.47 -4.09
N LYS A 143 -6.07 -3.81 -3.85
CA LYS A 143 -5.58 -4.33 -2.56
C LYS A 143 -5.97 -3.48 -1.35
N ASP A 144 -5.97 -2.16 -1.51
CA ASP A 144 -6.28 -1.20 -0.45
C ASP A 144 -7.74 -1.35 -0.04
N SER A 145 -8.61 -1.46 -1.04
CA SER A 145 -10.02 -1.76 -0.86
C SER A 145 -10.26 -3.11 -0.18
N ILE A 146 -9.53 -4.16 -0.56
CA ILE A 146 -9.65 -5.49 0.06
C ILE A 146 -9.14 -5.48 1.49
N SER A 147 -8.01 -4.81 1.75
CA SER A 147 -7.44 -4.63 3.07
C SER A 147 -8.39 -3.87 3.98
N ASP A 148 -8.96 -2.76 3.53
CA ASP A 148 -9.96 -1.99 4.28
C ASP A 148 -11.21 -2.82 4.59
N PHE A 149 -11.72 -3.56 3.59
CA PHE A 149 -12.88 -4.41 3.79
C PHE A 149 -12.56 -5.49 4.84
N THR A 150 -11.46 -6.20 4.65
CA THR A 150 -11.00 -7.24 5.57
C THR A 150 -10.83 -6.68 6.98
N THR A 151 -10.17 -5.53 7.12
CA THR A 151 -9.94 -4.84 8.39
C THR A 151 -11.24 -4.51 9.09
N ASN A 152 -12.28 -4.06 8.38
CA ASN A 152 -13.60 -3.83 8.97
C ASN A 152 -14.22 -5.11 9.52
N LEU A 153 -14.13 -6.21 8.76
CA LEU A 153 -14.74 -7.49 9.13
C LEU A 153 -14.01 -8.18 10.29
N ILE A 154 -12.69 -7.99 10.40
CA ILE A 154 -11.88 -8.55 11.50
C ILE A 154 -11.57 -7.53 12.60
N LYS A 155 -12.19 -6.35 12.59
CA LYS A 155 -11.88 -5.24 13.49
C LYS A 155 -11.93 -5.63 14.96
N GLY A 156 -12.93 -6.42 15.35
CA GLY A 156 -13.07 -6.94 16.71
C GLY A 156 -11.86 -7.78 17.13
N TYR A 157 -11.38 -8.65 16.25
CA TYR A 157 -10.17 -9.45 16.50
C TYR A 157 -8.92 -8.57 16.63
N LEU A 158 -8.73 -7.57 15.77
CA LEU A 158 -7.59 -6.65 15.89
C LEU A 158 -7.62 -5.88 17.22
N CYS A 159 -8.81 -5.50 17.69
CA CYS A 159 -8.96 -4.87 19.01
C CYS A 159 -8.58 -5.85 20.14
N GLU A 160 -8.99 -7.10 20.08
CA GLU A 160 -8.66 -8.13 21.07
C GLU A 160 -7.16 -8.46 21.07
N TYR A 161 -6.57 -8.63 19.88
CA TYR A 161 -5.15 -8.83 19.67
C TYR A 161 -4.31 -7.68 20.25
N THR A 162 -4.74 -6.44 19.98
CA THR A 162 -4.08 -5.24 20.49
C THR A 162 -4.27 -5.08 22.00
N GLN A 163 -5.47 -5.34 22.52
CA GLN A 163 -5.73 -5.30 23.96
C GLN A 163 -4.89 -6.36 24.70
N GLY A 164 -4.69 -7.53 24.10
CA GLY A 164 -3.81 -8.58 24.61
C GLY A 164 -2.37 -8.08 24.78
N PHE A 165 -1.85 -7.35 23.79
CA PHE A 165 -0.55 -6.68 23.90
C PHE A 165 -0.55 -5.60 24.99
N ALA A 166 -1.55 -4.71 24.95
CA ALA A 166 -1.66 -3.58 25.87
C ALA A 166 -1.65 -4.02 27.33
N ASN A 167 -2.45 -5.04 27.68
CA ASN A 167 -2.55 -5.53 29.05
C ASN A 167 -1.26 -6.19 29.57
N ARG A 168 -0.39 -6.68 28.68
CA ARG A 168 0.86 -7.36 29.05
C ARG A 168 2.03 -6.40 29.15
N TYR A 169 2.12 -5.45 28.22
CA TYR A 169 3.35 -4.69 27.98
C TYR A 169 3.21 -3.19 28.19
N LEU A 170 1.99 -2.64 28.23
CA LEU A 170 1.78 -1.20 28.38
C LEU A 170 1.54 -0.79 29.82
N ASP A 171 2.09 0.36 30.16
CA ASP A 171 1.68 1.10 31.34
C ASP A 171 0.21 1.52 31.21
N ILE A 172 -0.53 1.48 32.33
CA ILE A 172 -1.96 1.77 32.36
C ILE A 172 -2.28 3.21 31.91
N SER A 173 -1.34 4.14 32.06
CA SER A 173 -1.47 5.53 31.58
C SER A 173 -1.40 5.65 30.05
N ARG A 174 -0.86 4.64 29.36
CA ARG A 174 -0.72 4.60 27.90
C ARG A 174 -1.86 3.83 27.22
N ALA A 175 -2.79 3.28 27.98
CA ALA A 175 -3.97 2.59 27.45
C ALA A 175 -5.25 3.23 27.98
N LYS A 176 -6.31 3.21 27.16
CA LYS A 176 -7.61 3.77 27.51
C LYS A 176 -8.73 2.80 27.16
N ALA A 177 -9.76 2.78 28.00
CA ALA A 177 -10.98 2.05 27.69
C ALA A 177 -11.81 2.83 26.64
N VAL A 178 -11.93 2.29 25.44
CA VAL A 178 -12.58 2.92 24.28
C VAL A 178 -13.76 2.06 23.82
N MET A 179 -14.88 2.71 23.50
CA MET A 179 -16.00 2.06 22.81
C MET A 179 -15.71 2.06 21.30
N VAL A 180 -15.42 0.89 20.75
CA VAL A 180 -15.12 0.75 19.32
C VAL A 180 -16.40 0.35 18.59
N PRO A 181 -16.92 1.18 17.67
CA PRO A 181 -18.08 0.82 16.85
C PRO A 181 -17.68 -0.21 15.78
N HIS A 182 -18.68 -0.95 15.28
CA HIS A 182 -18.50 -1.97 14.25
C HIS A 182 -17.45 -3.03 14.63
N ALA A 183 -17.49 -3.49 15.89
CA ALA A 183 -16.59 -4.53 16.38
C ALA A 183 -17.08 -5.93 16.02
N GLU A 184 -18.40 -6.11 15.91
CA GLU A 184 -19.04 -7.41 15.64
C GLU A 184 -20.36 -7.21 14.89
N PHE A 185 -20.71 -8.10 13.96
CA PHE A 185 -21.99 -8.07 13.29
C PHE A 185 -22.96 -9.09 13.90
N SER A 186 -24.16 -8.63 14.30
CA SER A 186 -25.20 -9.50 14.84
C SER A 186 -26.18 -9.90 13.75
N TYR A 187 -26.11 -11.14 13.26
CA TYR A 187 -27.05 -11.66 12.25
C TYR A 187 -28.50 -11.73 12.74
N LYS A 188 -28.72 -11.91 14.05
CA LYS A 188 -30.05 -11.88 14.68
C LYS A 188 -30.73 -10.51 14.54
N THR A 189 -29.97 -9.44 14.77
CA THR A 189 -30.50 -8.06 14.71
C THR A 189 -30.18 -7.34 13.39
N ARG A 190 -29.35 -7.96 12.54
CA ARG A 190 -28.78 -7.45 11.29
C ARG A 190 -28.10 -6.09 11.45
N ARG A 191 -27.35 -5.94 12.54
CA ARG A 191 -26.69 -4.68 12.92
C ARG A 191 -25.26 -4.90 13.39
N TRP A 192 -24.43 -3.91 13.10
CA TRP A 192 -23.11 -3.76 13.70
C TRP A 192 -23.21 -3.35 15.17
N LEU A 193 -22.52 -4.08 16.04
CA LEU A 193 -22.44 -3.83 17.47
C LEU A 193 -21.09 -3.20 17.82
N GLY A 194 -21.10 -2.28 18.79
CA GLY A 194 -19.89 -1.75 19.40
C GLY A 194 -19.46 -2.60 20.59
N LYS A 195 -18.16 -2.67 20.84
CA LYS A 195 -17.58 -3.36 21.99
C LYS A 195 -16.54 -2.46 22.66
N LYS A 196 -16.42 -2.58 23.99
CA LYS A 196 -15.47 -1.82 24.78
C LYS A 196 -14.16 -2.59 24.89
N PHE A 197 -13.05 -1.93 24.59
CA PHE A 197 -11.70 -2.49 24.66
C PHE A 197 -10.76 -1.57 25.43
N THR A 198 -9.70 -2.11 25.99
CA THR A 198 -8.58 -1.33 26.56
C THR A 198 -7.46 -1.29 25.54
N LEU A 199 -7.26 -0.14 24.88
CA LEU A 199 -6.38 -0.01 23.73
C LEU A 199 -5.29 1.04 23.96
N PRO A 200 -4.11 0.92 23.33
CA PRO A 200 -3.10 1.96 23.32
C PRO A 200 -3.71 3.27 22.80
N PHE A 201 -3.45 4.38 23.48
CA PHE A 201 -4.12 5.65 23.18
C PHE A 201 -3.12 6.81 23.10
N ILE A 202 -3.21 7.58 22.02
CA ILE A 202 -2.32 8.72 21.75
C ILE A 202 -3.02 9.76 20.88
N ASP A 203 -2.72 11.04 21.10
CA ASP A 203 -3.18 12.17 20.28
C ASP A 203 -4.70 12.20 19.98
N GLY A 204 -5.49 11.73 20.94
CA GLY A 204 -6.95 11.75 20.86
C GLY A 204 -7.61 10.54 20.19
N ASP A 205 -6.84 9.53 19.76
CA ASP A 205 -7.36 8.29 19.18
C ASP A 205 -6.67 7.04 19.74
N TYR A 206 -7.24 5.87 19.46
CA TYR A 206 -6.61 4.57 19.78
C TYR A 206 -5.76 4.06 18.62
N VAL A 207 -4.83 3.15 18.91
CA VAL A 207 -3.98 2.48 17.91
C VAL A 207 -4.32 0.98 17.90
N LEU A 208 -4.31 0.38 16.72
CA LEU A 208 -4.46 -1.06 16.50
C LEU A 208 -3.14 -1.66 16.01
N LEU A 209 -2.72 -2.74 16.63
CA LEU A 209 -1.64 -3.59 16.15
C LEU A 209 -2.20 -4.66 15.21
N THR A 210 -1.43 -4.99 14.18
CA THR A 210 -1.79 -6.01 13.19
C THR A 210 -0.75 -7.13 13.17
N PRO A 211 -1.16 -8.41 13.18
CA PRO A 211 -0.23 -9.53 13.05
C PRO A 211 0.53 -9.47 11.73
N LYS A 212 1.84 -9.74 11.75
CA LYS A 212 2.69 -9.66 10.54
C LYS A 212 2.39 -10.74 9.51
N ASP A 213 1.86 -11.87 9.96
CA ASP A 213 1.58 -13.05 9.14
C ASP A 213 0.30 -12.95 8.30
N ILE A 214 -0.47 -11.86 8.46
CA ILE A 214 -1.64 -11.55 7.62
C ILE A 214 -1.39 -10.34 6.69
N LEU A 215 -0.16 -9.80 6.68
CA LEU A 215 0.20 -8.62 5.91
C LEU A 215 0.92 -8.95 4.60
N THR A 216 0.70 -8.10 3.60
CA THR A 216 1.44 -8.04 2.33
C THR A 216 1.78 -6.58 1.98
N LYS A 217 2.63 -6.33 0.98
CA LYS A 217 3.05 -4.96 0.57
C LYS A 217 2.56 -4.55 -0.82
N ASP A 218 2.62 -5.48 -1.78
CA ASP A 218 2.22 -5.23 -3.16
C ASP A 218 0.78 -5.66 -3.34
N ASP A 219 0.45 -6.30 -4.46
CA ASP A 219 -0.88 -6.86 -4.64
C ASP A 219 -1.15 -8.03 -3.68
N ALA A 220 -2.42 -8.22 -3.35
CA ALA A 220 -2.92 -9.42 -2.69
C ALA A 220 -2.60 -10.65 -3.53
N TRP A 221 -2.57 -11.84 -2.91
CA TRP A 221 -2.21 -13.07 -3.62
C TRP A 221 -3.11 -13.36 -4.83
N ILE A 222 -4.41 -13.12 -4.67
CA ILE A 222 -5.42 -13.15 -5.73
C ILE A 222 -5.62 -11.71 -6.21
N ASN A 223 -5.20 -11.41 -7.44
CA ASN A 223 -5.22 -10.04 -7.97
C ASN A 223 -5.41 -9.98 -9.49
N LYS A 224 -5.80 -8.79 -9.97
CA LYS A 224 -6.11 -8.55 -11.38
C LYS A 224 -4.87 -8.56 -12.29
N HIS A 225 -3.71 -8.23 -11.77
CA HIS A 225 -2.48 -8.24 -12.57
C HIS A 225 -2.11 -9.68 -12.95
N ASP A 226 -2.13 -10.58 -11.97
CA ASP A 226 -1.75 -11.98 -12.15
C ASP A 226 -2.77 -12.75 -12.99
N ILE A 227 -4.08 -12.57 -12.81
CA ILE A 227 -5.07 -13.27 -13.65
C ILE A 227 -4.93 -12.93 -15.14
N VAL A 228 -4.45 -11.72 -15.46
CA VAL A 228 -4.16 -11.30 -16.84
C VAL A 228 -2.84 -11.89 -17.33
N GLY A 229 -1.81 -11.90 -16.49
CA GLY A 229 -0.51 -12.48 -16.83
C GLY A 229 -0.53 -14.00 -16.98
N ASP A 230 -1.37 -14.68 -16.19
CA ASP A 230 -1.48 -16.14 -16.13
C ASP A 230 -2.62 -16.69 -17.01
N PHE A 231 -3.21 -15.86 -17.89
CA PHE A 231 -4.43 -16.19 -18.64
C PHE A 231 -4.32 -17.50 -19.43
N ASP A 232 -3.21 -17.73 -20.11
CA ASP A 232 -2.99 -18.97 -20.87
C ASP A 232 -2.94 -20.21 -19.96
N GLY A 233 -2.28 -20.12 -18.80
CA GLY A 233 -2.24 -21.20 -17.81
C GLY A 233 -3.61 -21.49 -17.21
N ILE A 234 -4.44 -20.46 -17.01
CA ILE A 234 -5.83 -20.63 -16.56
C ILE A 234 -6.63 -21.40 -17.61
N LEU A 235 -6.50 -21.04 -18.89
CA LEU A 235 -7.19 -21.75 -19.99
C LEU A 235 -6.80 -23.23 -20.06
N GLU A 236 -5.51 -23.53 -19.90
CA GLU A 236 -5.00 -24.90 -19.89
C GLU A 236 -5.55 -25.73 -18.73
N SER A 237 -5.85 -25.10 -17.59
CA SER A 237 -6.38 -25.76 -16.39
C SER A 237 -7.83 -26.25 -16.54
N ILE A 238 -8.57 -25.79 -17.56
CA ILE A 238 -9.97 -26.17 -17.79
C ILE A 238 -10.03 -27.61 -18.33
N PRO A 239 -10.64 -28.57 -17.59
CA PRO A 239 -10.67 -29.96 -18.03
C PRO A 239 -11.58 -30.20 -19.24
N ASN A 240 -12.65 -29.41 -19.36
CA ASN A 240 -13.62 -29.52 -20.45
C ASN A 240 -13.03 -28.93 -21.74
N VAL A 241 -12.63 -29.83 -22.65
CA VAL A 241 -12.00 -29.48 -23.93
C VAL A 241 -12.90 -28.62 -24.82
N GLU A 242 -14.21 -28.89 -24.82
CA GLU A 242 -15.17 -28.14 -25.63
C GLU A 242 -15.33 -26.72 -25.10
N LEU A 243 -15.53 -26.56 -23.78
CA LEU A 243 -15.63 -25.26 -23.13
C LEU A 243 -14.35 -24.44 -23.37
N ARG A 244 -13.18 -25.05 -23.18
CA ARG A 244 -11.89 -24.42 -23.43
C ARG A 244 -11.76 -23.95 -24.89
N ALA A 245 -12.19 -24.76 -25.86
CA ALA A 245 -12.18 -24.38 -27.26
C ALA A 245 -13.13 -23.19 -27.55
N GLN A 246 -14.32 -23.17 -26.95
CA GLN A 246 -15.27 -22.06 -27.07
C GLN A 246 -14.72 -20.75 -26.48
N ILE A 247 -14.05 -20.83 -25.33
CA ILE A 247 -13.42 -19.66 -24.69
C ILE A 247 -12.27 -19.14 -25.56
N ASN A 248 -11.42 -20.03 -26.06
CA ASN A 248 -10.30 -19.66 -26.94
C ASN A 248 -10.80 -19.00 -28.24
N GLU A 249 -11.84 -19.55 -28.87
CA GLU A 249 -12.46 -18.93 -30.04
C GLU A 249 -12.95 -17.51 -29.72
N TYR A 250 -13.65 -17.34 -28.60
CA TYR A 250 -14.21 -16.05 -28.19
C TYR A 250 -13.10 -15.01 -27.92
N PHE A 251 -12.02 -15.44 -27.27
CA PHE A 251 -10.87 -14.61 -26.95
C PHE A 251 -10.16 -14.17 -28.23
N LEU A 252 -9.76 -15.12 -29.08
CA LEU A 252 -8.98 -14.84 -30.29
C LEU A 252 -9.72 -13.95 -31.28
N ARG A 253 -11.06 -14.07 -31.40
CA ARG A 253 -11.87 -13.19 -32.27
C ARG A 253 -11.88 -11.72 -31.86
N ARG A 254 -11.40 -11.39 -30.66
CA ARG A 254 -11.32 -10.02 -30.14
C ARG A 254 -9.92 -9.43 -30.23
N ILE A 255 -8.95 -10.20 -30.69
CA ILE A 255 -7.57 -9.78 -30.82
C ILE A 255 -7.33 -9.41 -32.30
N PRO A 256 -7.03 -8.14 -32.60
CA PRO A 256 -6.56 -7.74 -33.93
C PRO A 256 -5.25 -8.46 -34.30
N GLU A 257 -4.97 -8.62 -35.61
CA GLU A 257 -3.72 -9.27 -36.05
C GLU A 257 -2.46 -8.57 -35.51
N ASP A 258 -2.46 -7.23 -35.44
CA ASP A 258 -1.36 -6.41 -34.90
C ASP A 258 -1.67 -5.86 -33.49
N ALA A 259 -2.26 -6.68 -32.62
CA ALA A 259 -2.68 -6.26 -31.29
C ALA A 259 -1.53 -5.77 -30.41
N LYS A 260 -1.70 -4.60 -29.81
CA LYS A 260 -0.84 -4.11 -28.72
C LYS A 260 -1.23 -4.80 -27.42
N GLN A 261 -0.30 -4.86 -26.46
CA GLN A 261 -0.55 -5.44 -25.13
C GLN A 261 -1.82 -4.90 -24.44
N ARG A 262 -2.12 -3.61 -24.64
CA ARG A 262 -3.35 -3.00 -24.09
C ARG A 262 -4.62 -3.64 -24.64
N GLU A 263 -4.65 -3.95 -25.93
CA GLU A 263 -5.81 -4.56 -26.61
C GLU A 263 -5.96 -6.02 -26.18
N ILE A 264 -4.84 -6.74 -26.00
CA ILE A 264 -4.82 -8.09 -25.44
C ILE A 264 -5.41 -8.09 -24.02
N ASN A 265 -4.95 -7.19 -23.14
CA ASN A 265 -5.44 -7.09 -21.77
C ASN A 265 -6.95 -6.74 -21.72
N GLU A 266 -7.43 -5.93 -22.67
CA GLU A 266 -8.85 -5.62 -22.81
C GLU A 266 -9.65 -6.84 -23.28
N ALA A 267 -9.13 -7.62 -24.22
CA ALA A 267 -9.75 -8.87 -24.67
C ALA A 267 -9.84 -9.88 -23.52
N ILE A 268 -8.77 -10.08 -22.74
CA ILE A 268 -8.76 -10.93 -21.53
C ILE A 268 -9.85 -10.47 -20.55
N SER A 269 -9.89 -9.17 -20.25
CA SER A 269 -10.89 -8.61 -19.32
C SER A 269 -12.32 -8.86 -19.78
N LYS A 270 -12.60 -8.78 -21.09
CA LYS A 270 -13.92 -9.10 -21.66
C LYS A 270 -14.23 -10.59 -21.58
N THR A 271 -13.24 -11.45 -21.82
CA THR A 271 -13.40 -12.91 -21.72
C THR A 271 -13.70 -13.34 -20.28
N LEU A 272 -12.97 -12.83 -19.28
CA LEU A 272 -13.22 -13.11 -17.86
C LEU A 272 -14.64 -12.72 -17.42
N ARG A 273 -15.17 -11.59 -17.93
CA ARG A 273 -16.55 -11.17 -17.66
C ARG A 273 -17.59 -12.08 -18.32
N ARG A 274 -17.26 -12.66 -19.48
CA ARG A 274 -18.17 -13.55 -20.23
C ARG A 274 -18.16 -14.97 -19.68
N PHE A 275 -17.02 -15.43 -19.18
CA PHE A 275 -16.82 -16.78 -18.64
C PHE A 275 -16.29 -16.69 -17.20
N PRO A 276 -17.17 -16.43 -16.20
CA PRO A 276 -16.76 -16.32 -14.80
C PRO A 276 -16.09 -17.57 -14.24
N GLU A 277 -16.32 -18.74 -14.83
CA GLU A 277 -15.67 -20.02 -14.47
C GLU A 277 -14.13 -19.92 -14.53
N LEU A 278 -13.58 -19.08 -15.42
CA LEU A 278 -12.14 -18.80 -15.49
C LEU A 278 -11.61 -18.20 -14.20
N ILE A 279 -12.42 -17.41 -13.50
CA ILE A 279 -12.06 -16.79 -12.23
C ILE A 279 -11.91 -17.86 -11.16
N ASP A 280 -12.80 -18.85 -11.12
CA ASP A 280 -12.75 -19.92 -10.13
C ASP A 280 -11.58 -20.87 -10.39
N HIS A 281 -11.27 -21.16 -11.66
CA HIS A 281 -10.06 -21.91 -12.03
C HIS A 281 -8.77 -21.15 -11.64
N TYR A 282 -8.73 -19.83 -11.86
CA TYR A 282 -7.60 -19.01 -11.41
C TYR A 282 -7.44 -19.04 -9.89
N ILE A 283 -8.53 -18.87 -9.14
CA ILE A 283 -8.50 -18.93 -7.67
C ILE A 283 -8.03 -20.30 -7.22
N ARG A 284 -8.50 -21.38 -7.86
CA ARG A 284 -8.03 -22.73 -7.55
C ARG A 284 -6.51 -22.89 -7.73
N LEU A 285 -5.95 -22.37 -8.81
CA LEU A 285 -4.49 -22.36 -9.01
C LEU A 285 -3.76 -21.58 -7.91
N LYS A 286 -4.36 -20.48 -7.43
CA LYS A 286 -3.81 -19.67 -6.32
C LYS A 286 -3.91 -20.40 -4.97
N GLU A 287 -4.99 -21.13 -4.70
CA GLU A 287 -5.12 -22.01 -3.53
C GLU A 287 -4.06 -23.12 -3.54
N ASP A 288 -3.91 -23.81 -4.68
CA ASP A 288 -2.95 -24.91 -4.82
C ASP A 288 -1.48 -24.44 -4.68
N THR A 289 -1.22 -23.14 -4.86
CA THR A 289 0.08 -22.49 -4.67
C THR A 289 0.16 -21.61 -3.42
N GLY A 290 -0.78 -21.73 -2.48
CA GLY A 290 -0.93 -20.85 -1.32
C GLY A 290 0.30 -20.77 -0.40
N VAL A 291 1.08 -21.84 -0.28
CA VAL A 291 2.37 -21.84 0.47
C VAL A 291 3.32 -20.75 -0.05
N GLN A 292 3.31 -20.49 -1.36
CA GLN A 292 4.11 -19.43 -1.96
C GLN A 292 3.61 -18.04 -1.56
N ALA A 293 2.30 -17.88 -1.35
CA ALA A 293 1.70 -16.62 -0.89
C ALA A 293 2.24 -16.22 0.48
N THR A 294 2.25 -17.17 1.43
CA THR A 294 2.74 -16.95 2.79
C THR A 294 4.24 -16.63 2.78
N ALA A 295 5.04 -17.40 2.04
CA ALA A 295 6.48 -17.18 1.95
C ALA A 295 6.83 -15.82 1.34
N LEU A 296 6.17 -15.46 0.23
CA LEU A 296 6.40 -14.20 -0.47
C LEU A 296 5.93 -12.99 0.35
N SER A 297 4.76 -13.08 0.98
CA SER A 297 4.22 -11.98 1.82
C SER A 297 5.11 -11.75 3.03
N LYS A 298 5.54 -12.82 3.71
CA LYS A 298 6.50 -12.73 4.82
C LYS A 298 7.82 -12.08 4.39
N GLN A 299 8.35 -12.44 3.23
CA GLN A 299 9.55 -11.80 2.69
C GLN A 299 9.33 -10.29 2.46
N LYS A 300 8.24 -9.92 1.79
CA LYS A 300 7.91 -8.51 1.48
C LYS A 300 7.71 -7.66 2.73
N VAL A 301 7.00 -8.19 3.73
CA VAL A 301 6.80 -7.52 5.02
C VAL A 301 8.14 -7.34 5.72
N ARG A 302 8.99 -8.37 5.77
CA ARG A 302 10.33 -8.27 6.36
C ARG A 302 11.21 -7.24 5.65
N GLU A 303 11.16 -7.16 4.33
CA GLU A 303 11.88 -6.14 3.56
C GLU A 303 11.37 -4.73 3.90
N THR A 304 10.05 -4.55 4.04
CA THR A 304 9.45 -3.30 4.53
C THR A 304 9.95 -2.96 5.94
N GLU A 305 9.95 -3.90 6.89
CA GLU A 305 10.45 -3.66 8.26
C GLU A 305 11.92 -3.25 8.25
N VAL A 306 12.75 -3.96 7.47
CA VAL A 306 14.18 -3.63 7.37
C VAL A 306 14.37 -2.21 6.87
N VAL A 307 13.72 -1.83 5.77
CA VAL A 307 13.98 -0.53 5.15
C VAL A 307 13.24 0.59 5.88
N PHE A 308 11.92 0.50 6.03
CA PHE A 308 11.12 1.58 6.59
C PHE A 308 11.24 1.71 8.09
N ILE A 309 11.56 0.65 8.83
CA ILE A 309 11.59 0.71 10.30
C ILE A 309 13.03 0.72 10.77
N ARG A 310 13.82 -0.31 10.47
CA ARG A 310 15.17 -0.46 11.04
C ARG A 310 16.16 0.57 10.49
N GLN A 311 16.26 0.76 9.17
CA GLN A 311 17.20 1.74 8.60
C GLN A 311 16.82 3.17 8.95
N VAL A 312 15.51 3.49 8.92
CA VAL A 312 15.01 4.81 9.33
C VAL A 312 15.22 5.04 10.83
N SER A 313 15.02 4.04 11.69
CA SER A 313 15.29 4.17 13.14
C SER A 313 16.76 4.44 13.40
N LYS A 314 17.65 3.63 12.78
CA LYS A 314 19.11 3.78 12.90
C LYS A 314 19.55 5.19 12.52
N LEU A 315 18.95 5.73 11.45
CA LEU A 315 19.19 7.11 11.08
C LEU A 315 18.77 8.10 12.13
N ILE A 316 17.54 8.00 12.62
CA ILE A 316 17.02 8.97 13.57
C ILE A 316 17.95 9.03 14.78
N GLU A 317 18.52 7.89 15.17
CA GLU A 317 19.57 7.83 16.19
C GLU A 317 20.88 8.50 15.75
N GLU A 318 21.36 8.27 14.53
CA GLU A 318 22.56 8.92 13.97
C GLU A 318 22.39 10.46 13.92
N LEU A 319 21.27 10.97 13.38
CA LEU A 319 20.95 12.40 13.31
C LEU A 319 20.77 13.02 14.70
N ARG A 320 20.25 12.26 15.67
CA ARG A 320 20.16 12.71 17.07
C ARG A 320 21.54 12.88 17.69
N ASN A 321 22.47 11.97 17.39
CA ASN A 321 23.83 12.01 17.92
C ASN A 321 24.67 13.12 17.25
N GLU A 322 24.38 13.44 15.99
CA GLU A 322 24.85 14.65 15.31
C GLU A 322 24.04 15.87 15.76
N SER A 323 24.27 16.32 17.00
CA SER A 323 23.57 17.46 17.62
C SER A 323 23.47 18.74 16.76
N SER A 324 24.35 18.91 15.76
CA SER A 324 24.36 20.00 14.77
C SER A 324 23.35 19.89 13.63
N PHE A 325 22.77 18.71 13.36
CA PHE A 325 21.88 18.49 12.21
C PHE A 325 20.52 19.16 12.40
N TYR A 326 19.95 19.10 13.61
CA TYR A 326 18.67 19.74 13.96
C TYR A 326 18.81 21.12 14.60
N SER A 327 20.05 21.56 14.87
CA SER A 327 20.34 22.85 15.53
C SER A 327 21.02 23.87 14.62
N SER A 328 21.20 23.58 13.33
CA SER A 328 21.78 24.55 12.41
C SER A 328 20.78 25.67 12.10
N ALA A 329 21.26 26.93 12.10
CA ALA A 329 20.51 28.10 11.66
C ALA A 329 20.33 28.16 10.12
N ASP A 330 20.30 26.97 9.50
CA ASP A 330 20.15 26.80 8.07
C ASP A 330 18.70 27.05 7.67
N ASP A 331 18.49 27.55 6.47
CA ASP A 331 17.15 27.76 5.95
C ASP A 331 16.49 26.45 5.48
N THR A 332 15.18 26.46 5.21
CA THR A 332 14.43 25.25 4.84
C THR A 332 14.95 24.54 3.58
N HIS A 333 15.80 25.18 2.77
CA HIS A 333 16.37 24.58 1.57
C HIS A 333 17.57 23.73 1.86
N GLU A 334 18.49 24.26 2.66
CA GLU A 334 19.68 23.50 3.05
C GLU A 334 19.29 22.28 3.89
N GLU A 335 18.32 22.45 4.79
CA GLU A 335 17.77 21.38 5.60
C GLU A 335 17.12 20.28 4.74
N ALA A 336 16.40 20.69 3.68
CA ALA A 336 15.80 19.76 2.74
C ALA A 336 16.82 19.05 1.87
N TYR A 337 17.84 19.76 1.39
CA TYR A 337 18.92 19.18 0.61
C TYR A 337 19.68 18.13 1.42
N LYS A 338 20.02 18.42 2.68
CA LYS A 338 20.67 17.45 3.58
C LYS A 338 19.86 16.16 3.73
N ARG A 339 18.54 16.27 3.89
CA ARG A 339 17.64 15.10 3.98
C ARG A 339 17.52 14.33 2.66
N VAL A 340 17.55 15.02 1.51
CA VAL A 340 17.61 14.37 0.19
C VAL A 340 18.93 13.63 0.00
N GLN A 341 20.06 14.22 0.36
CA GLN A 341 21.37 13.57 0.30
C GLN A 341 21.44 12.35 1.22
N TYR A 342 20.81 12.45 2.39
CA TYR A 342 20.64 11.31 3.27
C TYR A 342 19.82 10.19 2.60
N LEU A 343 18.66 10.52 2.02
CA LEU A 343 17.83 9.55 1.32
C LEU A 343 18.59 8.87 0.17
N LYS A 344 19.41 9.64 -0.55
CA LYS A 344 20.35 9.14 -1.57
C LYS A 344 21.30 8.10 -0.96
N GLN A 345 21.96 8.42 0.15
CA GLN A 345 22.86 7.50 0.84
C GLN A 345 22.17 6.18 1.23
N VAL A 346 20.95 6.24 1.77
CA VAL A 346 20.21 5.02 2.16
C VAL A 346 19.94 4.11 0.98
N ILE A 347 19.42 4.71 -0.09
CA ILE A 347 19.01 3.98 -1.28
C ILE A 347 20.23 3.39 -1.98
N GLU A 348 21.30 4.17 -2.11
CA GLU A 348 22.50 3.78 -2.84
C GLU A 348 23.37 2.79 -2.05
N ASN A 349 23.55 3.02 -0.75
CA ASN A 349 24.63 2.40 0.03
C ASN A 349 24.17 1.61 1.25
N ASN A 350 22.89 1.66 1.65
CA ASN A 350 22.38 0.96 2.85
C ASN A 350 21.22 0.01 2.53
N ASP A 351 21.26 -0.62 1.36
CA ASP A 351 20.23 -1.55 0.87
C ASP A 351 18.82 -0.95 0.71
N GLY A 352 18.68 0.38 0.80
CA GLY A 352 17.40 1.05 0.64
C GLY A 352 16.76 0.81 -0.73
N TYR A 353 17.56 0.63 -1.79
CA TYR A 353 17.06 0.31 -3.13
C TYR A 353 16.15 -0.94 -3.15
N ARG A 354 16.37 -1.92 -2.28
CA ARG A 354 15.61 -3.19 -2.27
C ARG A 354 14.12 -3.00 -2.08
N ILE A 355 13.70 -1.90 -1.44
CA ILE A 355 12.29 -1.53 -1.26
C ILE A 355 11.52 -1.40 -2.58
N PHE A 356 12.26 -1.06 -3.64
CA PHE A 356 11.77 -0.87 -4.99
C PHE A 356 11.97 -2.11 -5.85
N TYR A 357 12.23 -3.29 -5.28
CA TYR A 357 12.41 -4.53 -6.04
C TYR A 357 11.57 -5.66 -5.48
N VAL A 358 10.98 -6.47 -6.36
CA VAL A 358 10.27 -7.70 -6.00
C VAL A 358 10.65 -8.78 -7.00
N LYS A 359 11.11 -9.93 -6.49
CA LYS A 359 11.65 -11.03 -7.33
C LYS A 359 12.73 -10.54 -8.32
N GLY A 360 13.55 -9.58 -7.90
CA GLY A 360 14.60 -8.98 -8.73
C GLY A 360 14.11 -7.99 -9.80
N GLN A 361 12.80 -7.73 -9.90
CA GLN A 361 12.22 -6.76 -10.83
C GLN A 361 11.95 -5.43 -10.12
N PRO A 362 12.32 -4.28 -10.73
CA PRO A 362 12.10 -2.97 -10.13
C PRO A 362 10.62 -2.58 -10.13
N ILE A 363 10.05 -2.36 -8.95
CA ILE A 363 8.78 -1.66 -8.74
C ILE A 363 9.03 -0.16 -8.65
N LYS A 364 8.73 0.54 -9.74
CA LYS A 364 8.95 1.98 -9.88
C LYS A 364 7.82 2.79 -9.24
N ARG A 365 7.80 2.86 -7.90
CA ARG A 365 6.82 3.63 -7.12
C ARG A 365 7.43 4.91 -6.57
N GLU A 366 7.04 6.05 -7.12
CA GLU A 366 7.40 7.38 -6.61
C GLU A 366 6.88 7.60 -5.18
N ALA A 367 5.73 7.01 -4.84
CA ALA A 367 5.11 7.11 -3.52
C ALA A 367 5.99 6.54 -2.39
N ASP A 368 6.71 5.43 -2.63
CA ASP A 368 7.59 4.83 -1.62
C ASP A 368 8.76 5.78 -1.29
N LEU A 369 9.30 6.47 -2.30
CA LEU A 369 10.37 7.47 -2.12
C LEU A 369 9.86 8.70 -1.36
N GLN A 370 8.66 9.17 -1.70
CA GLN A 370 8.00 10.27 -0.99
C GLN A 370 7.78 9.91 0.48
N LEU A 371 7.38 8.67 0.79
CA LEU A 371 7.16 8.19 2.15
C LEU A 371 8.46 8.13 2.95
N MET A 372 9.53 7.57 2.36
CA MET A 372 10.85 7.56 2.97
C MET A 372 11.33 8.97 3.29
N PHE A 373 11.12 9.92 2.37
CA PHE A 373 11.47 11.32 2.63
C PHE A 373 10.68 11.90 3.80
N ARG A 374 9.36 11.66 3.89
CA ARG A 374 8.55 12.15 5.03
C ARG A 374 9.11 11.70 6.37
N LEU A 375 9.51 10.44 6.48
CA LEU A 375 10.05 9.88 7.72
C LEU A 375 11.33 10.61 8.17
N THR A 376 12.13 11.15 7.24
CA THR A 376 13.33 11.96 7.58
C THR A 376 13.00 13.32 8.20
N TRP A 377 11.77 13.82 8.03
CA TRP A 377 11.35 15.15 8.49
C TRP A 377 10.66 15.16 9.83
N TYR A 378 10.34 14.00 10.39
CA TYR A 378 9.54 13.92 11.60
C TYR A 378 10.18 14.63 12.83
N ALA A 379 11.48 14.81 12.78
CA ALA A 379 12.29 15.45 13.80
C ALA A 379 12.41 16.98 13.66
N SER A 380 11.93 17.57 12.57
CA SER A 380 12.09 19.00 12.29
C SER A 380 11.04 19.82 13.02
N GLU A 381 11.41 21.03 13.45
CA GLU A 381 10.46 22.06 13.89
C GLU A 381 9.73 22.70 12.69
N ASP A 382 10.14 22.40 11.46
CA ASP A 382 9.52 22.93 10.24
C ASP A 382 8.16 22.31 9.94
N ASP A 383 7.26 23.13 9.39
CA ASP A 383 5.96 22.67 8.89
C ASP A 383 6.14 21.97 7.54
N VAL A 384 5.93 20.64 7.53
CA VAL A 384 6.10 19.78 6.35
C VAL A 384 4.75 19.32 5.83
N ASN A 385 4.28 20.00 4.79
CA ASN A 385 2.99 19.72 4.16
C ASN A 385 3.17 18.86 2.91
N ALA A 386 2.44 17.75 2.83
CA ALA A 386 2.38 16.89 1.64
C ALA A 386 1.33 17.38 0.64
N GLU A 387 1.57 17.17 -0.65
CA GLU A 387 0.60 17.39 -1.75
C GLU A 387 0.01 18.81 -1.82
N VAL A 388 0.82 19.83 -1.50
CA VAL A 388 0.36 21.22 -1.47
C VAL A 388 0.04 21.74 -2.87
N ASN A 389 -1.21 22.17 -3.08
CA ASN A 389 -1.65 22.80 -4.32
C ASN A 389 -1.69 24.33 -4.19
N ASN A 390 -0.66 25.01 -4.69
CA ASN A 390 -0.57 26.48 -4.69
C ASN A 390 -1.04 27.12 -6.01
N GLY A 391 -2.00 26.50 -6.71
CA GLY A 391 -2.57 27.03 -7.96
C GLY A 391 -1.74 26.77 -9.22
N ARG A 392 -0.61 26.03 -9.12
CA ARG A 392 0.24 25.61 -10.25
C ARG A 392 0.39 24.09 -10.37
N GLY A 393 -0.51 23.34 -9.71
CA GLY A 393 -0.45 21.89 -9.57
C GLY A 393 0.08 21.45 -8.19
N PRO A 394 -0.17 20.19 -7.81
CA PRO A 394 0.32 19.64 -6.55
C PRO A 394 1.85 19.46 -6.60
N VAL A 395 2.53 19.87 -5.54
CA VAL A 395 3.95 19.55 -5.27
C VAL A 395 3.99 18.49 -4.17
N ASP A 396 4.92 17.54 -4.26
CA ASP A 396 4.99 16.42 -3.31
C ASP A 396 5.15 16.90 -1.87
N TYR A 397 6.10 17.82 -1.62
CA TYR A 397 6.26 18.46 -0.31
C TYR A 397 6.53 19.95 -0.40
N LYS A 398 5.98 20.67 0.58
CA LYS A 398 6.37 22.04 0.94
C LYS A 398 6.83 22.04 2.39
N ILE A 399 8.09 22.39 2.60
CA ILE A 399 8.68 22.61 3.92
C ILE A 399 8.67 24.10 4.17
N SER A 400 8.19 24.54 5.33
CA SER A 400 8.16 25.97 5.66
C SER A 400 8.48 26.28 7.11
N ARG A 401 9.27 27.34 7.29
CA ARG A 401 9.56 28.01 8.55
C ARG A 401 8.95 29.42 8.50
N GLY A 402 7.63 29.46 8.63
CA GLY A 402 6.83 30.67 8.40
C GLY A 402 6.69 31.04 6.92
N SER A 403 6.08 32.19 6.64
CA SER A 403 5.69 32.57 5.26
C SER A 403 6.85 33.03 4.37
N LYS A 404 8.02 33.33 4.96
CA LYS A 404 9.19 33.89 4.27
C LYS A 404 10.25 32.85 3.91
N ASP A 405 10.24 31.69 4.56
CA ASP A 405 11.16 30.60 4.26
C ASP A 405 10.36 29.34 3.94
N SER A 406 10.41 28.95 2.66
CA SER A 406 9.74 27.75 2.20
C SER A 406 10.47 27.11 1.04
N THR A 407 10.57 25.79 1.08
CA THR A 407 11.19 24.95 0.06
C THR A 407 10.19 23.96 -0.50
N LEU A 408 10.21 23.81 -1.81
CA LEU A 408 9.43 22.81 -2.54
C LEU A 408 10.32 21.61 -2.86
N VAL A 409 9.85 20.39 -2.62
CA VAL A 409 10.57 19.17 -3.00
C VAL A 409 9.67 18.32 -3.88
N GLU A 410 10.18 17.93 -5.04
CA GLU A 410 9.46 17.12 -6.02
C GLU A 410 10.28 15.89 -6.41
N PHE A 411 9.69 14.72 -6.27
CA PHE A 411 10.28 13.44 -6.63
C PHE A 411 9.82 13.03 -8.03
N LYS A 412 10.70 12.44 -8.83
CA LYS A 412 10.37 11.89 -10.14
C LYS A 412 11.12 10.60 -10.43
N LEU A 413 10.48 9.71 -11.17
CA LEU A 413 11.14 8.54 -11.74
C LEU A 413 11.78 8.91 -13.09
N ALA A 414 12.99 8.39 -13.37
CA ALA A 414 13.65 8.56 -14.66
C ALA A 414 12.86 7.98 -15.83
N SER A 415 12.01 6.98 -15.56
CA SER A 415 11.10 6.38 -16.54
C SER A 415 9.86 7.23 -16.87
N ASN A 416 9.66 8.38 -16.22
CA ASN A 416 8.50 9.24 -16.47
C ASN A 416 8.55 9.80 -17.89
N SER A 417 7.54 9.48 -18.71
CA SER A 417 7.47 9.89 -20.12
C SER A 417 7.43 11.41 -20.33
N LYS A 418 7.04 12.18 -19.31
CA LYS A 418 6.99 13.65 -19.33
C LYS A 418 8.20 14.30 -18.64
N LEU A 419 9.22 13.54 -18.26
CA LEU A 419 10.35 14.05 -17.48
C LEU A 419 11.05 15.24 -18.14
N LYS A 420 11.36 15.16 -19.44
CA LYS A 420 11.97 16.26 -20.20
C LYS A 420 11.12 17.53 -20.16
N GLN A 421 9.81 17.41 -20.35
CA GLN A 421 8.89 18.54 -20.28
C GLN A 421 8.83 19.14 -18.87
N ASN A 422 8.83 18.30 -17.83
CA ASN A 422 8.81 18.73 -16.44
C ASN A 422 10.09 19.49 -16.06
N LEU A 423 11.25 19.02 -16.52
CA LEU A 423 12.54 19.68 -16.30
C LEU A 423 12.65 20.99 -17.09
N ALA A 424 12.20 21.03 -18.34
CA ALA A 424 12.21 22.25 -19.16
C ALA A 424 11.36 23.37 -18.53
N LYS A 425 10.14 23.06 -18.06
CA LYS A 425 9.28 24.01 -17.35
C LYS A 425 9.93 24.57 -16.10
N GLN A 426 10.70 23.75 -15.38
CA GLN A 426 11.40 24.18 -14.19
C GLN A 426 12.50 25.20 -14.53
N VAL A 427 13.26 24.98 -15.62
CA VAL A 427 14.25 25.96 -16.12
C VAL A 427 13.59 27.29 -16.47
N GLU A 428 12.44 27.27 -17.14
CA GLU A 428 11.68 28.49 -17.45
C GLU A 428 11.24 29.24 -16.20
N VAL A 429 10.77 28.53 -15.17
CA VAL A 429 10.38 29.12 -13.89
C VAL A 429 11.57 29.76 -13.18
N TYR A 430 12.74 29.13 -13.16
CA TYR A 430 13.95 29.72 -12.58
C TYR A 430 14.41 30.96 -13.32
N LYS A 431 14.36 30.96 -14.67
CA LYS A 431 14.73 32.13 -15.48
C LYS A 431 13.76 33.31 -15.29
N ALA A 432 12.48 33.05 -15.04
CA ALA A 432 11.47 34.07 -14.82
C ALA A 432 11.45 34.63 -13.38
N ALA A 433 11.89 33.85 -12.39
CA ALA A 433 11.88 34.23 -10.98
C ALA A 433 13.24 34.76 -10.52
N ASN A 434 13.50 36.05 -10.72
CA ASN A 434 14.68 36.74 -10.16
C ASN A 434 14.62 36.92 -8.62
N GLN A 435 13.64 36.31 -7.93
CA GLN A 435 13.55 36.23 -6.46
C GLN A 435 12.77 34.98 -6.01
N THR A 436 13.43 34.19 -5.14
CA THR A 436 12.87 33.40 -4.03
C THR A 436 11.76 32.37 -4.31
N LYS A 437 12.10 31.24 -4.94
CA LYS A 437 11.51 29.93 -4.53
C LYS A 437 12.59 28.86 -4.53
N LYS A 438 12.97 28.42 -3.34
CA LYS A 438 13.83 27.27 -3.10
C LYS A 438 13.10 26.01 -3.54
N ALA A 439 13.67 25.26 -4.47
CA ALA A 439 13.05 24.04 -4.97
C ALA A 439 14.10 22.99 -5.29
N ILE A 440 13.84 21.75 -4.88
CA ILE A 440 14.70 20.59 -5.07
C ILE A 440 13.93 19.55 -5.88
N LYS A 441 14.49 19.14 -7.02
CA LYS A 441 13.99 18.01 -7.78
C LYS A 441 14.86 16.79 -7.53
N VAL A 442 14.24 15.67 -7.21
CA VAL A 442 14.95 14.41 -6.93
C VAL A 442 14.52 13.37 -7.96
N ILE A 443 15.48 12.82 -8.70
CA ILE A 443 15.20 11.85 -9.77
C ILE A 443 15.80 10.49 -9.42
N LEU A 444 14.93 9.49 -9.32
CA LEU A 444 15.31 8.10 -9.05
C LEU A 444 15.41 7.32 -10.37
N TYR A 445 16.49 6.57 -10.59
CA TYR A 445 16.70 5.73 -11.78
C TYR A 445 17.09 4.30 -11.43
N PHE A 446 16.74 3.36 -12.32
CA PHE A 446 16.83 1.91 -12.09
C PHE A 446 17.69 1.16 -13.12
N SER A 447 18.22 1.85 -14.14
CA SER A 447 19.19 1.26 -15.08
C SER A 447 20.13 2.29 -15.71
N GLU A 448 21.26 1.82 -16.20
CA GLU A 448 22.21 2.61 -17.01
C GLU A 448 21.53 3.28 -18.22
N SER A 449 20.56 2.61 -18.85
CA SER A 449 19.79 3.19 -19.96
C SER A 449 18.93 4.38 -19.54
N GLU A 450 18.41 4.36 -18.31
CA GLU A 450 17.65 5.47 -17.75
C GLU A 450 18.58 6.62 -17.39
N LEU A 451 19.74 6.31 -16.80
CA LEU A 451 20.78 7.30 -16.51
C LEU A 451 21.27 7.98 -17.79
N ALA A 452 21.59 7.24 -18.85
CA ALA A 452 22.03 7.80 -20.12
C ALA A 452 20.97 8.72 -20.76
N LYS A 453 19.69 8.32 -20.73
CA LYS A 453 18.58 9.16 -21.19
C LYS A 453 18.47 10.43 -20.35
N LEU A 454 18.59 10.31 -19.04
CA LEU A 454 18.52 11.43 -18.11
C LEU A 454 19.67 12.43 -18.33
N LEU A 455 20.90 11.95 -18.44
CA LEU A 455 22.08 12.78 -18.73
C LEU A 455 21.94 13.49 -20.08
N LYS A 456 21.38 12.82 -21.11
CA LYS A 456 21.07 13.46 -22.39
C LYS A 456 20.06 14.61 -22.22
N ILE A 457 18.97 14.39 -21.49
CA ILE A 457 17.96 15.43 -21.21
C ILE A 457 18.60 16.59 -20.43
N MET A 458 19.44 16.30 -19.43
CA MET A 458 20.13 17.33 -18.65
C MET A 458 21.06 18.17 -19.52
N ASN A 459 21.85 17.54 -20.40
CA ASN A 459 22.71 18.24 -21.35
C ASN A 459 21.91 19.12 -22.32
N GLU A 460 20.80 18.62 -22.87
CA GLU A 460 19.92 19.39 -23.76
C GLU A 460 19.29 20.61 -23.09
N LEU A 461 19.09 20.56 -21.77
CA LEU A 461 18.49 21.63 -20.97
C LEU A 461 19.52 22.45 -20.18
N GLU A 462 20.82 22.19 -20.37
CA GLU A 462 21.95 22.80 -19.65
C GLU A 462 21.83 22.67 -18.12
N LEU A 463 21.24 21.57 -17.64
CA LEU A 463 21.07 21.25 -16.23
C LEU A 463 22.29 20.49 -15.69
N LYS A 464 22.62 20.73 -14.42
CA LYS A 464 23.66 20.00 -13.68
C LYS A 464 23.10 19.49 -12.37
N GLU A 465 23.67 18.41 -11.86
CA GLU A 465 23.39 17.95 -10.50
C GLU A 465 23.88 19.01 -9.50
N GLY A 466 23.12 19.21 -8.44
CA GLY A 466 23.35 20.28 -7.47
C GLY A 466 22.28 20.29 -6.38
N LYS A 467 22.12 21.41 -5.68
CA LYS A 467 21.14 21.50 -4.59
C LYS A 467 19.69 21.50 -5.08
N GLU A 468 19.48 21.89 -6.34
CA GLU A 468 18.18 22.04 -6.99
C GLU A 468 17.77 20.80 -7.80
N LEU A 469 18.72 19.92 -8.12
CA LEU A 469 18.52 18.69 -8.88
C LEU A 469 19.46 17.59 -8.37
N VAL A 470 18.90 16.55 -7.76
CA VAL A 470 19.64 15.41 -7.20
C VAL A 470 19.24 14.12 -7.94
N LEU A 471 20.23 13.31 -8.31
CA LEU A 471 20.01 12.00 -8.90
C LEU A 471 20.21 10.93 -7.83
N ILE A 472 19.37 9.89 -7.80
CA ILE A 472 19.50 8.77 -6.87
C ILE A 472 19.53 7.45 -7.66
N ASP A 473 20.57 6.67 -7.45
CA ASP A 473 20.80 5.36 -8.06
C ASP A 473 20.08 4.25 -7.29
N ALA A 474 18.98 3.75 -7.84
CA ALA A 474 18.27 2.59 -7.31
C ALA A 474 18.62 1.29 -8.05
N GLN A 475 19.67 1.23 -8.88
CA GLN A 475 20.01 0.02 -9.65
C GLN A 475 20.39 -1.14 -8.74
N ALA A 476 19.78 -2.32 -8.91
CA ALA A 476 20.19 -3.52 -8.17
C ALA A 476 21.53 -4.11 -8.67
N THR A 477 21.88 -3.86 -9.94
CA THR A 477 23.01 -4.51 -10.63
C THR A 477 24.38 -3.96 -10.25
N ASN A 478 24.44 -2.76 -9.66
CA ASN A 478 25.70 -2.10 -9.29
C ASN A 478 25.95 -2.05 -7.78
N LYS A 479 25.18 -2.82 -6.99
CA LYS A 479 25.27 -2.87 -5.52
C LYS A 479 25.73 -4.27 -5.07
N PRO A 480 27.01 -4.64 -5.28
CA PRO A 480 27.53 -5.94 -4.88
C PRO A 480 27.46 -6.10 -3.35
N SER A 481 27.23 -7.32 -2.88
CA SER A 481 27.32 -7.61 -1.44
C SER A 481 28.73 -7.30 -0.93
N GLY A 482 28.87 -6.90 0.34
CA GLY A 482 30.17 -6.56 0.93
C GLY A 482 31.21 -7.70 0.86
N SER A 483 30.77 -8.94 0.65
CA SER A 483 31.63 -10.11 0.40
C SER A 483 32.20 -10.21 -1.03
N ASN A 484 31.60 -9.49 -1.98
CA ASN A 484 31.92 -9.50 -3.41
C ASN A 484 32.44 -8.15 -3.93
N ALA A 485 32.48 -7.11 -3.08
CA ALA A 485 33.14 -5.86 -3.36
C ALA A 485 34.66 -6.10 -3.29
N LYS A 486 35.34 -6.05 -4.44
CA LYS A 486 36.80 -6.14 -4.54
C LYS A 486 37.46 -4.80 -4.31
#